data_AF-A0A657ITT9-F1
#
_entry.id   AF-A0A657ITT9-F1
#
_cell.length_a   1.000
_cell.length_b   1.000
_cell.length_c   1.000
_cell.angle_alpha   90.00
_cell.angle_beta   90.00
_cell.angle_gamma   90.00
#
_symmetry.space_group_name_H-M   'P 1'
#
loop_
_entity.id
_entity.type
_entity.pdbx_description
1 polymer ?
#
loop_
_entity_poly.entity_id
_entity_poly.type
_entity_poly.pdbx_seq_one_letter_code
_entity_poly.pdbx_strand_id
1 'polypeptide(L)'
;MAGALEQAGVRIVEESDDAWRDALRGIRRRGPRELAGTRFEGMRIRLIGADHASVYEALEGRPDLGIYHGPVTEAGWVEMLPFLREQAVSITAHRFGNPDRFSEGVI
;
A
#
# COMPACT_ATOMS: atom_id res chain seq x y z
N MET A 1 19.11 12.99 8.11
CA MET A 1 18.07 11.95 7.89
C MET A 1 17.43 12.01 6.50
N ALA A 2 17.21 13.20 5.90
CA ALA A 2 16.64 13.32 4.54
C ALA A 2 17.38 12.47 3.47
N GLY A 3 18.71 12.41 3.53
CA GLY A 3 19.51 11.76 2.48
C GLY A 3 19.29 10.25 2.27
N ALA A 4 18.85 9.48 3.28
CA ALA A 4 18.67 8.03 3.11
C ALA A 4 17.39 7.70 2.31
N LEU A 5 16.30 8.44 2.56
CA LEU A 5 15.03 8.26 1.87
C LEU A 5 15.12 8.75 0.42
N GLU A 6 15.79 9.89 0.19
CA GLU A 6 16.04 10.41 -1.15
C GLU A 6 16.89 9.46 -1.99
N GLN A 7 17.94 8.86 -1.42
CA GLN A 7 18.76 7.85 -2.10
C GLN A 7 17.97 6.58 -2.45
N ALA A 8 16.99 6.21 -1.63
CA ALA A 8 16.06 5.12 -1.91
C ALA A 8 14.96 5.50 -2.94
N GLY A 9 14.98 6.73 -3.48
CA GLY A 9 13.97 7.21 -4.43
C GLY A 9 12.61 7.48 -3.79
N VAL A 10 12.53 7.58 -2.47
CA VAL A 10 11.29 7.90 -1.77
C VAL A 10 10.96 9.37 -1.98
N ARG A 11 9.77 9.64 -2.53
CA ARG A 11 9.24 10.99 -2.65
C ARG A 11 8.76 11.47 -1.29
N ILE A 12 9.41 12.50 -0.75
CA ILE A 12 9.00 13.20 0.47
C ILE A 12 8.20 14.45 0.06
N VAL A 13 7.07 14.68 0.72
CA VAL A 13 6.26 15.88 0.56
C VAL A 13 5.95 16.43 1.94
N GLU A 14 6.29 17.69 2.18
CA GLU A 14 5.86 18.43 3.36
C GLU A 14 4.70 19.33 2.97
N GLU A 15 3.58 19.20 3.66
CA GLU A 15 2.36 19.98 3.41
C GLU A 15 1.60 20.18 4.73
N SER A 16 0.66 21.12 4.76
CA SER A 16 -0.22 21.30 5.92
C SER A 16 -1.29 20.21 5.97
N ASP A 17 -1.85 19.98 7.15
CA ASP A 17 -2.97 19.06 7.35
C ASP A 17 -4.15 19.37 6.40
N ASP A 18 -4.47 20.65 6.21
CA ASP A 18 -5.58 21.06 5.34
C ASP A 18 -5.29 20.78 3.87
N ALA A 19 -4.07 21.05 3.40
CA ALA A 19 -3.66 20.72 2.04
C ALA A 19 -3.71 19.20 1.79
N TRP A 20 -3.26 18.41 2.77
CA TRP A 20 -3.36 16.96 2.70
C TRP A 20 -4.81 16.47 2.66
N ARG A 21 -5.70 17.04 3.50
CA ARG A 21 -7.13 16.72 3.49
C ARG A 21 -7.81 17.10 2.18
N ASP A 22 -7.44 18.22 1.57
CA ASP A 22 -7.96 18.61 0.26
C ASP A 22 -7.53 17.63 -0.84
N ALA A 23 -6.30 17.12 -0.77
CA ALA A 23 -5.86 16.07 -1.68
C ALA A 23 -6.66 14.76 -1.51
N LEU A 24 -6.99 14.38 -0.27
CA LEU A 24 -7.86 13.22 0.02
C LEU A 24 -9.27 13.44 -0.55
N ARG A 25 -9.86 14.62 -0.36
CA ARG A 25 -11.14 14.98 -0.98
C ARG A 25 -11.09 14.89 -2.50
N GLY A 26 -9.96 15.28 -3.10
CA GLY A 26 -9.72 15.21 -4.54
C GLY A 26 -9.70 13.79 -5.13
N ILE A 27 -9.48 12.75 -4.32
CA ILE A 27 -9.47 11.37 -4.80
C ILE A 27 -10.75 10.58 -4.51
N ARG A 28 -11.69 11.11 -3.72
CA ARG A 28 -12.86 10.35 -3.23
C ARG A 28 -13.71 9.66 -4.32
N ARG A 29 -13.70 10.17 -5.56
CA ARG A 29 -14.43 9.61 -6.72
C ARG A 29 -13.56 9.04 -7.84
N ARG A 30 -12.22 9.03 -7.69
CA ARG A 30 -11.29 8.58 -8.73
C ARG A 30 -11.00 7.09 -8.61
N GLY A 31 -11.19 6.32 -9.68
CA GLY A 31 -10.90 4.89 -9.70
C GLY A 31 -9.39 4.59 -9.59
N PRO A 32 -9.00 3.35 -9.22
CA PRO A 32 -7.58 2.99 -9.05
C PRO A 32 -6.69 3.27 -10.27
N ARG A 33 -7.21 3.09 -11.49
CA ARG A 33 -6.46 3.39 -12.73
C ARG A 33 -6.14 4.87 -12.90
N GLU A 34 -7.03 5.75 -12.45
CA GLU A 34 -6.81 7.20 -12.51
C GLU A 34 -5.79 7.67 -11.48
N LEU A 35 -5.50 6.86 -10.46
CA LEU A 35 -4.53 7.15 -9.40
C LEU A 35 -3.15 6.55 -9.66
N ALA A 36 -2.96 5.80 -10.74
CA ALA A 36 -1.66 5.27 -11.14
C ALA A 36 -0.63 6.39 -11.32
N GLY A 37 0.57 6.23 -10.77
CA GLY A 37 1.63 7.25 -10.77
C GLY A 37 1.40 8.43 -9.82
N THR A 38 0.28 8.47 -9.10
CA THR A 38 0.05 9.46 -8.03
C THR A 38 0.54 8.93 -6.69
N ARG A 39 0.64 9.81 -5.68
CA ARG A 39 0.96 9.40 -4.31
C ARG A 39 -0.08 8.48 -3.65
N PHE A 40 -1.23 8.28 -4.28
CA PHE A 40 -2.33 7.43 -3.81
C PHE A 40 -2.45 6.13 -4.61
N GLU A 41 -1.46 5.82 -5.46
CA GLU A 41 -1.38 4.53 -6.14
C GLU A 41 -1.38 3.38 -5.11
N GLY A 42 -2.02 2.26 -5.46
CA GLY A 42 -2.12 1.10 -4.59
C GLY A 42 -3.19 1.17 -3.50
N MET A 43 -3.85 2.33 -3.31
CA MET A 43 -5.04 2.47 -2.45
C MET A 43 -4.80 2.13 -0.97
N ARG A 44 -3.62 2.46 -0.43
CA ARG A 44 -3.27 2.21 0.98
C ARG A 44 -2.61 3.43 1.59
N ILE A 45 -3.01 3.78 2.81
CA ILE A 45 -2.41 4.85 3.61
C ILE A 45 -1.97 4.26 4.93
N ARG A 46 -0.66 4.28 5.20
CA ARG A 46 -0.13 4.08 6.55
C ARG A 46 -0.12 5.43 7.27
N LEU A 47 -1.01 5.60 8.25
CA LEU A 47 -1.19 6.84 8.99
C LEU A 47 -0.47 6.80 10.34
N ILE A 48 0.34 7.81 10.63
CA ILE A 48 1.11 7.91 11.89
C ILE A 48 0.78 9.25 12.57
N GLY A 49 0.44 9.21 13.86
CA GLY A 49 0.30 10.40 14.71
C GLY A 49 -0.91 11.31 14.42
N ALA A 50 -1.69 11.05 13.36
CA ALA A 50 -2.81 11.88 12.93
C ALA A 50 -4.18 11.28 13.30
N ASP A 51 -5.21 12.13 13.33
CA ASP A 51 -6.59 11.72 13.56
C ASP A 51 -7.17 10.97 12.35
N HIS A 52 -7.35 9.66 12.51
CA HIS A 52 -7.93 8.79 11.49
C HIS A 52 -9.37 9.18 11.15
N ALA A 53 -10.17 9.71 12.09
CA ALA A 53 -11.57 10.07 11.84
C ALA A 53 -11.66 11.16 10.75
N SER A 54 -10.81 12.20 10.84
CA SER A 54 -10.72 13.24 9.81
C SER A 54 -10.35 12.72 8.41
N VAL A 55 -9.60 11.61 8.33
CA VAL A 55 -9.23 10.96 7.05
C VAL A 55 -10.43 10.24 6.46
N TYR A 56 -11.17 9.49 7.28
CA TYR A 56 -12.41 8.83 6.85
C TYR A 56 -13.46 9.85 6.36
N GLU A 57 -13.59 10.98 7.05
CA GLU A 57 -14.49 12.07 6.66
C GLU A 57 -14.07 12.69 5.33
N ALA A 58 -12.79 13.03 5.15
CA ALA A 58 -12.28 13.60 3.91
C ALA A 58 -12.47 12.67 2.69
N LEU A 59 -12.48 11.36 2.92
CA LEU A 59 -12.71 10.33 1.90
C LEU A 59 -14.18 9.95 1.71
N GLU A 60 -15.12 10.55 2.46
CA GLU A 60 -16.54 10.17 2.48
C GLU A 60 -16.75 8.66 2.71
N GLY A 61 -15.91 8.03 3.53
CA GLY A 61 -16.02 6.59 3.82
C GLY A 61 -15.73 5.66 2.64
N ARG A 62 -14.93 6.10 1.66
CA ARG A 62 -14.51 5.31 0.50
C ARG A 62 -14.01 3.90 0.91
N PRO A 63 -14.66 2.80 0.47
CA PRO A 63 -14.41 1.46 1.02
C PRO A 63 -13.23 0.71 0.39
N ASP A 64 -12.76 1.13 -0.79
CA ASP A 64 -11.67 0.48 -1.53
C ASP A 64 -10.28 1.04 -1.17
N LEU A 65 -10.19 1.98 -0.22
CA LEU A 65 -8.94 2.53 0.31
C LEU A 65 -8.67 2.01 1.73
N GLY A 66 -7.54 1.31 1.92
CA GLY A 66 -7.13 0.82 3.24
C GLY A 66 -6.40 1.89 4.06
N ILE A 67 -6.93 2.23 5.24
CA ILE A 67 -6.29 3.17 6.18
C ILE A 67 -5.73 2.38 7.37
N TYR A 68 -4.42 2.27 7.45
CA TYR A 68 -3.69 1.58 8.51
C TYR A 68 -3.25 2.60 9.56
N HIS A 69 -4.05 2.78 10.61
CA HIS A 69 -3.85 3.80 11.65
C HIS A 69 -3.48 3.22 13.02
N GLY A 70 -3.13 1.94 13.08
CA GLY A 70 -2.67 1.30 14.32
C GLY A 70 -1.37 1.94 14.84
N PRO A 71 -1.07 1.81 16.15
CA PRO A 71 0.20 2.25 16.71
C PRO A 71 1.38 1.65 15.92
N VAL A 72 2.44 2.43 15.74
CA VAL A 72 3.69 1.92 15.14
C VAL A 72 4.27 0.85 16.08
N THR A 73 4.67 -0.30 15.52
CA THR A 73 5.27 -1.40 16.29
C THR A 73 6.70 -1.70 15.84
N GLU A 74 7.55 -2.13 16.78
CA GLU A 74 8.89 -2.64 16.50
C GLU A 74 8.86 -4.05 15.87
N ALA A 75 7.69 -4.72 15.91
CA ALA A 75 7.48 -6.00 15.24
C ALA A 75 7.41 -5.81 13.72
N GLY A 76 8.58 -5.77 13.06
CA GLY A 76 8.70 -5.48 11.62
C GLY A 76 7.81 -6.36 10.73
N TRP A 77 7.60 -7.62 11.09
CA TRP A 77 6.68 -8.52 10.36
C TRP A 77 5.25 -7.98 10.27
N VAL A 78 4.75 -7.40 11.36
CA VAL A 78 3.41 -6.81 11.41
C VAL A 78 3.41 -5.46 10.69
N GLU A 79 4.43 -4.64 10.92
CA GLU A 79 4.52 -3.28 10.34
C GLU A 79 4.76 -3.30 8.82
N MET A 80 5.32 -4.37 8.26
CA MET A 80 5.56 -4.52 6.82
C MET A 80 4.32 -4.82 6.00
N LEU A 81 3.25 -5.36 6.59
CA LEU A 81 2.06 -5.82 5.86
C LEU A 81 1.42 -4.76 4.93
N PRO A 82 1.31 -3.47 5.33
CA PRO A 82 0.75 -2.44 4.44
C PRO A 82 1.57 -2.21 3.16
N PHE A 83 2.86 -2.55 3.18
CA PHE A 83 3.84 -2.27 2.13
C PHE A 83 4.10 -3.43 1.18
N LEU A 84 3.54 -4.61 1.44
CA LEU A 84 3.68 -5.80 0.61
C LEU A 84 2.42 -6.09 -0.20
N ARG A 85 2.60 -6.72 -1.36
CA ARG A 85 1.50 -7.29 -2.13
C ARG A 85 1.59 -8.80 -2.04
N GLU A 86 0.58 -9.41 -1.44
CA GLU A 86 0.48 -10.87 -1.38
C GLU A 86 0.32 -11.45 -2.79
N GLN A 87 0.98 -12.59 -3.02
CA GLN A 87 0.91 -13.33 -4.26
C GLN A 87 0.87 -14.82 -3.95
N ALA A 88 -0.11 -15.52 -4.51
CA ALA A 88 -0.18 -16.97 -4.49
C ALA A 88 0.22 -17.50 -5.88
N VAL A 89 1.10 -18.50 -5.90
CA VAL A 89 1.55 -19.19 -7.11
C VAL A 89 1.23 -20.67 -6.92
N SER A 90 0.56 -21.27 -7.91
CA SER A 90 0.28 -22.71 -7.94
C SER A 90 0.87 -23.30 -9.22
N ILE A 91 1.59 -24.41 -9.07
CA ILE A 91 2.28 -25.09 -10.16
C ILE A 91 1.79 -26.54 -10.19
N THR A 92 1.30 -26.98 -11.33
CA THR A 92 0.92 -28.38 -11.54
C THR A 92 2.18 -29.24 -11.55
N ALA A 93 2.35 -30.11 -10.54
CA ALA A 93 3.51 -30.99 -10.39
C ALA A 93 3.42 -32.28 -11.25
N HIS A 94 2.58 -32.29 -12.29
CA HIS A 94 2.39 -33.46 -13.13
C HIS A 94 2.06 -33.10 -14.57
N ARG A 95 2.46 -33.99 -15.48
CA ARG A 95 2.08 -33.96 -16.89
C ARG A 95 1.42 -35.29 -17.25
N PHE A 96 0.14 -35.23 -17.59
CA PHE A 96 -0.70 -36.42 -17.86
C PHE A 96 -0.66 -37.46 -16.72
N GLY A 97 -0.64 -36.99 -15.47
CA GLY A 97 -0.61 -37.87 -14.28
C GLY A 97 0.79 -38.37 -13.89
N ASN A 98 1.80 -38.19 -14.73
CA ASN A 98 3.18 -38.49 -14.37
C ASN A 98 3.80 -37.29 -13.65
N PRO A 99 4.54 -37.47 -12.53
CA PRO A 99 5.28 -36.40 -11.89
C PRO A 99 6.16 -35.64 -12.89
N ASP A 100 6.09 -34.30 -12.86
CA ASP A 100 6.89 -33.41 -13.70
C ASP A 100 7.79 -32.56 -12.81
N ARG A 101 9.08 -32.47 -13.17
CA ARG A 101 10.14 -31.82 -12.40
C ARG A 101 10.39 -30.37 -12.81
N PHE A 102 9.59 -29.82 -13.72
CA PHE A 102 9.76 -28.49 -14.29
C PHE A 102 10.09 -27.37 -13.27
N SER A 103 9.52 -27.44 -12.06
CA SER A 103 9.69 -26.40 -11.04
C SER A 103 10.78 -26.68 -10.00
N GLU A 104 11.51 -27.80 -10.05
CA GLU A 104 12.49 -28.17 -9.00
C GLU A 104 13.61 -27.14 -8.79
N GLY A 105 13.92 -26.29 -9.77
CA GLY A 105 14.97 -25.27 -9.68
C GLY A 105 14.51 -23.88 -9.24
N VAL A 106 13.22 -23.67 -8.98
CA VAL A 106 12.63 -22.34 -8.71
C VAL A 106 11.71 -22.30 -7.49
N ILE A 107 11.54 -23.43 -6.80
CA ILE A 107 10.84 -23.54 -5.51
C ILE A 107 11.85 -23.87 -4.42
#